data_AF-A0A6V7IJC1-F1
#
_entry.id   AF-A0A6V7IJC1-F1
#
_cell.length_a   1.000
_cell.length_b   1.000
_cell.length_c   1.000
_cell.angle_alpha   90.00
_cell.angle_beta   90.00
_cell.angle_gamma   90.00
#
_symmetry.space_group_name_H-M   'P 1'
#
loop_
_entity.id
_entity.type
_entity.pdbx_description
1 polymer ?
#
loop_
_entity_poly.entity_id
_entity_poly.type
_entity_poly.pdbx_seq_one_letter_code
_entity_poly.pdbx_strand_id
1 'polypeptide(L)' 'GDSGGPVVCDGQLAGIIIRGTSRPVAPVLLINVYQLLDFINRALDTVFCSSE' A
#
# COMPACT_ATOMS: atom_id res chain seq x y z
N GLY A 1 -2.62 -12.22 9.33
CA GLY A 1 -2.13 -10.88 9.68
C GLY A 1 -2.30 -10.03 8.46
N ASP A 2 -2.86 -8.83 8.61
CA ASP A 2 -3.36 -8.05 7.46
C ASP A 2 -2.30 -7.17 6.81
N SER A 3 -1.06 -7.23 7.30
CA SER A 3 0.08 -6.51 6.75
C SER A 3 0.30 -6.83 5.26
N GLY A 4 0.47 -5.80 4.44
CA GLY A 4 0.52 -5.87 2.98
C GLY A 4 -0.86 -5.79 2.32
N GLY A 5 -1.95 -5.92 3.07
CA GLY A 5 -3.32 -5.85 2.56
C GLY A 5 -3.76 -4.43 2.17
N PRO A 6 -4.75 -4.31 1.27
CA PRO A 6 -5.22 -3.02 0.77
C PRO A 6 -6.19 -2.34 1.75
N VAL A 7 -6.11 -1.02 1.81
CA VAL A 7 -7.17 -0.15 2.33
C VAL A 7 -7.81 0.53 1.13
N VAL A 8 -9.11 0.29 0.93
CA VAL A 8 -9.87 0.77 -0.22
C VAL A 8 -10.87 1.84 0.23
N CYS A 9 -10.82 3.01 -0.41
CA CYS A 9 -11.79 4.10 -0.24
C CYS A 9 -12.36 4.43 -1.62
N ASP A 10 -13.70 4.45 -1.74
CA ASP A 10 -14.39 4.76 -3.01
C ASP A 10 -13.90 3.94 -4.22
N GLY A 11 -13.57 2.66 -3.98
CA GLY A 11 -13.06 1.75 -5.00
C GLY A 11 -11.58 1.97 -5.38
N GLN A 12 -10.88 2.89 -4.73
CA GLN A 12 -9.47 3.18 -4.99
C GLN A 12 -8.57 2.69 -3.85
N LEU A 13 -7.37 2.24 -4.19
CA LEU A 13 -6.34 1.86 -3.22
C LEU A 13 -5.81 3.11 -2.52
N ALA A 14 -6.26 3.35 -1.29
CA ALA A 14 -5.90 4.52 -0.49
C ALA A 14 -4.71 4.26 0.43
N GLY A 15 -4.52 3.00 0.86
CA GLY A 15 -3.42 2.66 1.74
C GLY A 15 -3.02 1.19 1.75
N ILE A 16 -1.87 0.92 2.37
CA ILE A 16 -1.35 -0.44 2.60
C ILE A 16 -1.20 -0.62 4.10
N ILE A 17 -1.71 -1.74 4.63
CA ILE A 17 -1.58 -2.07 6.05
C ILE A 17 -0.14 -2.46 6.36
N ILE A 18 0.50 -1.81 7.32
CA ILE A 18 1.82 -2.19 7.82
C ILE A 18 1.69 -3.06 9.06
N ARG A 19 0.75 -2.69 9.93
CA ARG A 19 0.42 -3.45 11.12
C ARG A 19 -1.07 -3.35 11.39
N GLY A 20 -1.75 -4.47 11.17
CA GLY A 20 -3.10 -4.70 11.68
C GLY A 20 -3.06 -4.91 13.20
N THR A 21 -4.18 -4.63 13.85
CA THR A 21 -4.37 -4.88 15.28
C THR A 21 -5.74 -5.52 15.46
N SER A 22 -5.80 -6.56 16.29
CA SER A 22 -7.06 -7.24 16.63
C SER A 22 -7.85 -6.52 17.72
N ARG A 23 -7.33 -5.40 18.25
CA ARG A 23 -7.98 -4.61 19.30
C ARG A 23 -8.92 -3.57 18.68
N PRO A 24 -10.17 -3.44 19.17
CA PRO A 24 -11.18 -2.54 18.60
C PRO A 24 -10.81 -1.05 18.52
N VAL A 25 -9.88 -0.59 19.37
CA VAL A 25 -9.56 0.84 19.53
C VAL A 25 -8.08 1.14 19.22
N ALA A 26 -7.30 0.13 18.87
CA ALA A 26 -5.90 0.36 18.54
C ALA A 26 -5.80 0.92 17.12
N PRO A 27 -4.97 1.95 16.89
CA PRO A 27 -4.80 2.51 15.56
C PRO A 27 -4.12 1.48 14.64
N VAL A 28 -4.67 1.30 13.44
CA VAL A 28 -4.02 0.57 12.36
C VAL A 28 -2.92 1.45 11.78
N LEU A 29 -1.71 0.91 11.60
CA LEU A 29 -0.64 1.63 10.93
C LEU A 29 -0.73 1.39 9.42
N LEU A 30 -0.89 2.47 8.67
CA LEU A 30 -1.07 2.46 7.22
C LEU A 30 0.00 3.33 6.54
N ILE A 31 0.37 2.97 5.32
CA ILE A 31 1.03 3.89 4.40
C ILE A 31 -0.01 4.48 3.45
N ASN A 32 0.05 5.78 3.24
CA ASN A 32 -0.75 6.47 2.24
C ASN A 32 -0.20 6.20 0.83
N VAL A 33 -0.98 5.53 -0.01
CA VAL A 33 -0.57 5.12 -1.36
C VAL A 33 -0.36 6.33 -2.28
N TYR A 34 -1.10 7.42 -2.07
CA TYR A 34 -0.96 8.65 -2.87
C TYR A 34 0.43 9.28 -2.73
N GLN A 35 1.10 9.10 -1.57
CA GLN A 35 2.46 9.58 -1.34
C GLN A 35 3.53 8.71 -2.01
N LEU A 36 3.17 7.50 -2.44
CA LEU A 36 4.08 6.53 -3.06
C LEU A 36 3.94 6.46 -4.58
N LEU A 37 3.02 7.21 -5.20
CA LEU A 37 2.72 7.07 -6.64
C LEU A 37 3.97 7.23 -7.51
N ASP A 38 4.84 8.20 -7.22
CA ASP A 38 6.09 8.39 -7.97
C ASP A 38 7.04 7.20 -7.85
N PHE A 39 7.15 6.63 -6.65
CA PHE A 39 7.95 5.43 -6.42
C PHE A 39 7.36 4.23 -7.16
N ILE A 40 6.04 4.03 -7.06
CA ILE A 40 5.33 2.92 -7.69
C ILE A 40 5.50 2.98 -9.21
N ASN A 41 5.28 4.15 -9.83
CA ASN A 41 5.42 4.32 -11.27
C ASN A 41 6.85 4.04 -11.73
N ARG A 42 7.86 4.60 -11.05
CA ARG A 42 9.27 4.31 -11.38
C ARG A 42 9.63 2.84 -11.20
N ALA A 43 9.14 2.21 -10.13
CA ALA A 43 9.40 0.81 -9.86
C ALA A 43 8.82 -0.06 -10.98
N LEU A 44 7.59 0.21 -11.41
CA LEU A 44 6.98 -0.47 -12.55
C LEU A 44 7.84 -0.31 -13.80
N ASP A 45 8.25 0.91 -14.15
CA ASP A 45 9.12 1.15 -15.32
C ASP A 45 10.42 0.34 -15.24
N THR A 46 11.08 0.31 -14.08
CA THR A 46 12.33 -0.45 -13.91
C THR A 46 12.13 -1.95 -13.99
N VAL A 47 11.05 -2.49 -13.43
CA VAL A 47 10.77 -3.93 -13.43
C VAL A 47 10.46 -4.42 -14.84
N PHE A 48 9.75 -3.62 -15.65
CA PHE A 48 9.48 -3.96 -17.04
C PHE A 48 10.74 -3.86 -17.94
N CYS A 49 11.64 -2.89 -17.70
CA CYS A 49 12.92 -2.81 -18.41
C CYS A 49 13.91 -3.93 -18.06
N SER A 50 13.76 -4.59 -16.90
CA SER A 50 14.67 -5.65 -16.44
C SER A 50 14.31 -7.05 -16.98
N SER A 51 13.30 -7.13 -17.86
CA SER A 51 12.72 -8.40 -18.34
C SER A 51 13.12 -8.78 -19.79
N GLU A 52 14.11 -8.11 -20.38
CA GLU A 52 14.74 -8.48 -21.65
C GLU A 52 16.07 -9.23 -21.48
#